data_AF-A0A540WHJ7-F1
#
_entry.id   AF-A0A540WHJ7-F1
#
_cell.length_a   1.000
_cell.length_b   1.000
_cell.length_c   1.000
_cell.angle_alpha   90.00
_cell.angle_beta   90.00
_cell.angle_gamma   90.00
#
_symmetry.space_group_name_H-M   'P 1'
#
loop_
_entity.id
_entity.type
_entity.pdbx_description
1 polymer ?
#
loop_
_entity_poly.entity_id
_entity_poly.type
_entity_poly.pdbx_seq_one_letter_code
_entity_poly.pdbx_strand_id
1 'polypeptide(L)'
;VGVPEKTAGYAATGLVVVVITYFSIVVGELVPKRLGQSYPETLARLVARPINWLALATKPFVKLLSVSTQALLRLLGVKENTASAVTEAEIHAVLAEGTSAGVIESHEHQMVRNVFRLDDRQIGSLMVPRADVVVLDVEDSFEENLRLVESSDHGRFPVVRGGMENVLGVLNARQWLSRSLREDVRDLSAQPLQSALYVPETI
;
A
#
# COMPACT_ATOMS: atom_id res chain seq x y z
N VAL A 1 -1.27 -64.04 -29.86
CA VAL A 1 0.21 -64.01 -29.67
C VAL A 1 0.55 -65.22 -28.83
N GLY A 2 1.29 -66.20 -29.34
CA GLY A 2 1.50 -67.51 -28.69
C GLY A 2 2.32 -67.46 -27.39
N VAL A 3 1.77 -66.81 -26.36
CA VAL A 3 2.41 -66.59 -25.05
C VAL A 3 1.73 -67.50 -24.00
N PRO A 4 2.46 -68.04 -23.01
CA PRO A 4 1.88 -68.84 -21.94
C PRO A 4 0.74 -68.12 -21.19
N GLU A 5 -0.35 -68.85 -20.87
CA GLU A 5 -1.60 -68.28 -20.32
C GLU A 5 -1.40 -67.41 -19.07
N LYS A 6 -0.49 -67.82 -18.17
CA LYS A 6 -0.19 -67.07 -16.95
C LYS A 6 0.45 -65.71 -17.24
N THR A 7 1.37 -65.67 -18.21
CA THR A 7 2.05 -64.43 -18.62
C THR A 7 1.09 -63.52 -19.39
N ALA A 8 0.20 -64.09 -20.21
CA ALA A 8 -0.84 -63.35 -20.90
C ALA A 8 -1.84 -62.70 -19.92
N GLY A 9 -2.23 -63.41 -18.84
CA GLY A 9 -3.12 -62.87 -17.80
C GLY A 9 -2.52 -61.70 -17.02
N TYR A 10 -1.26 -61.80 -16.61
CA TYR A 10 -0.57 -60.69 -15.94
C TYR A 10 -0.35 -59.49 -16.87
N ALA A 11 0.03 -59.73 -18.14
CA ALA A 11 0.20 -58.68 -19.13
C ALA A 11 -1.12 -57.96 -19.45
N ALA A 12 -2.22 -58.69 -19.59
CA ALA A 12 -3.54 -58.11 -19.82
C ALA A 12 -4.00 -57.26 -18.62
N THR A 13 -3.83 -57.75 -17.40
CA THR A 13 -4.18 -56.99 -16.18
C THR A 13 -3.34 -55.72 -16.06
N GLY A 14 -2.02 -55.82 -16.26
CA GLY A 14 -1.12 -54.67 -16.24
C GLY A 14 -1.50 -53.63 -17.30
N LEU A 15 -1.81 -54.06 -18.53
CA LEU A 15 -2.26 -53.17 -19.59
C LEU A 15 -3.57 -52.47 -19.22
N VAL A 16 -4.56 -53.20 -18.71
CA VAL A 16 -5.84 -52.63 -18.28
C VAL A 16 -5.64 -51.60 -17.16
N VAL A 17 -4.82 -51.91 -16.15
CA VAL A 17 -4.51 -50.98 -15.07
C VAL A 17 -3.84 -49.71 -15.61
N VAL A 18 -2.84 -49.83 -16.49
CA VAL A 18 -2.15 -48.67 -17.07
C VAL A 18 -3.13 -47.81 -17.88
N VAL A 19 -3.96 -48.42 -18.70
CA VAL A 19 -4.95 -47.72 -19.53
C VAL A 19 -5.97 -47.02 -18.64
N ILE A 20 -6.59 -47.72 -17.69
CA ILE A 20 -7.59 -47.12 -16.79
C ILE A 20 -6.95 -45.99 -15.97
N THR A 21 -5.75 -46.19 -15.44
CA THR A 21 -5.04 -45.17 -14.64
C THR A 21 -4.73 -43.94 -15.48
N TYR A 22 -4.22 -44.11 -16.69
CA TYR A 22 -3.94 -43.00 -17.60
C TYR A 22 -5.21 -42.20 -17.90
N PHE A 23 -6.29 -42.87 -18.33
CA PHE A 23 -7.54 -42.19 -18.63
C PHE A 23 -8.17 -41.54 -17.39
N SER A 24 -8.11 -42.20 -16.24
CA SER A 24 -8.64 -41.65 -14.97
C SER A 24 -7.89 -40.40 -14.53
N ILE A 25 -6.56 -40.36 -14.63
CA ILE A 25 -5.78 -39.16 -14.26
C ILE A 25 -6.00 -38.05 -15.29
N VAL A 26 -6.02 -38.39 -16.58
CA VAL A 26 -6.22 -37.39 -17.65
C VAL A 26 -7.58 -36.72 -17.53
N VAL A 27 -8.65 -37.51 -17.45
CA VAL A 27 -10.02 -36.99 -17.41
C VAL A 27 -10.41 -36.49 -16.02
N GLY A 28 -9.98 -37.18 -14.96
CA GLY A 28 -10.38 -36.88 -13.59
C GLY A 28 -9.59 -35.74 -12.95
N GLU A 29 -8.34 -35.52 -13.36
CA GLU A 29 -7.46 -34.53 -12.70
C GLU A 29 -6.90 -33.51 -13.69
N LEU A 30 -6.15 -33.95 -14.71
CA LEU A 30 -5.38 -33.05 -15.58
C LEU A 30 -6.28 -32.11 -16.37
N VAL A 31 -7.33 -32.62 -17.01
CA VAL A 31 -8.25 -31.81 -17.83
C VAL A 31 -9.02 -30.80 -16.96
N PRO A 32 -9.69 -31.18 -15.85
CA PRO A 32 -10.35 -30.22 -14.97
C PRO A 32 -9.40 -29.16 -14.42
N LYS A 33 -8.18 -29.55 -14.03
CA LYS A 33 -7.17 -28.63 -13.51
C LYS A 33 -6.72 -27.61 -14.55
N ARG A 34 -6.49 -28.04 -15.78
CA ARG A 34 -6.13 -27.15 -16.91
C ARG A 34 -7.27 -26.19 -17.22
N LEU A 35 -8.50 -26.68 -17.30
CA LEU A 35 -9.68 -25.82 -17.51
C LEU A 35 -9.83 -24.78 -16.38
N GLY A 36 -9.61 -25.20 -15.13
CA GLY A 36 -9.57 -24.33 -13.95
C GLY A 36 -8.57 -23.18 -14.06
N GLN A 37 -7.37 -23.47 -14.57
CA GLN A 37 -6.32 -22.48 -14.77
C GLN A 37 -6.57 -21.55 -15.95
N SER A 38 -7.19 -22.06 -17.03
CA SER A 38 -7.46 -21.27 -18.23
C SER A 38 -8.69 -20.36 -18.10
N TYR A 39 -9.68 -20.74 -17.29
CA TYR A 39 -10.91 -19.97 -17.09
C TYR A 39 -11.31 -19.87 -15.61
N PRO A 40 -10.48 -19.21 -14.78
CA PRO A 40 -10.65 -19.20 -13.33
C PRO A 40 -11.99 -18.58 -12.90
N GLU A 41 -12.44 -17.47 -13.48
CA GLU A 41 -13.65 -16.77 -13.02
C GLU A 41 -14.94 -17.53 -13.33
N THR A 42 -15.00 -18.18 -14.49
CA THR A 42 -16.20 -18.94 -14.91
C THR A 42 -16.34 -20.21 -14.11
N LEU A 43 -15.24 -20.95 -13.91
CA LEU A 43 -15.26 -22.15 -13.07
C LEU A 43 -15.45 -21.81 -11.59
N ALA A 44 -14.82 -20.75 -11.08
CA ALA A 44 -15.05 -20.28 -9.71
C ALA A 44 -16.53 -19.96 -9.47
N ARG A 45 -17.20 -19.24 -10.38
CA ARG A 45 -18.64 -18.94 -10.24
C ARG A 45 -19.52 -20.19 -10.26
N LEU A 46 -19.19 -21.17 -11.09
CA LEU A 46 -19.93 -22.43 -11.19
C LEU A 46 -19.76 -23.27 -9.92
N VAL A 47 -18.52 -23.41 -9.43
CA VAL A 47 -18.16 -24.24 -8.28
C VAL A 47 -18.44 -23.55 -6.93
N ALA A 48 -18.51 -22.23 -6.88
CA ALA A 48 -18.85 -21.49 -5.67
C ALA A 48 -20.22 -21.88 -5.11
N ARG A 49 -21.21 -22.16 -5.97
CA ARG A 49 -22.56 -22.57 -5.54
C ARG A 49 -22.55 -23.89 -4.77
N PRO A 50 -22.05 -25.03 -5.29
CA PRO A 50 -22.00 -26.28 -4.55
C PRO A 50 -21.11 -26.17 -3.31
N ILE A 51 -19.98 -25.44 -3.37
CA ILE A 51 -19.15 -25.20 -2.18
C ILE A 51 -19.93 -24.46 -1.10
N ASN A 52 -20.72 -23.45 -1.46
CA ASN A 52 -21.51 -22.69 -0.49
C ASN A 52 -22.61 -23.56 0.16
N TRP A 53 -23.23 -24.45 -0.60
CA TRP A 53 -24.17 -25.44 -0.05
C TRP A 53 -23.50 -26.37 0.96
N LEU A 54 -22.31 -26.89 0.62
CA LEU A 54 -21.52 -27.71 1.53
C LEU A 54 -21.08 -26.93 2.78
N ALA A 55 -20.66 -25.68 2.61
CA ALA A 55 -20.29 -24.79 3.71
C ALA A 55 -21.48 -24.52 4.63
N LEU A 56 -22.67 -24.32 4.07
CA LEU A 56 -23.89 -24.13 4.86
C LEU A 56 -24.29 -25.40 5.63
N ALA A 57 -24.16 -26.57 4.99
CA ALA A 57 -24.44 -27.86 5.63
C ALA A 57 -23.45 -28.19 6.76
N THR A 58 -22.17 -27.83 6.61
CA THR A 58 -21.12 -28.04 7.61
C THR A 58 -21.06 -26.95 8.69
N LYS A 59 -21.66 -25.77 8.43
CA LYS A 59 -21.74 -24.64 9.37
C LYS A 59 -22.18 -25.01 10.81
N PRO A 60 -23.25 -25.78 11.06
CA PRO A 60 -23.63 -26.15 12.42
C PRO A 60 -22.56 -26.98 13.14
N PHE A 61 -21.88 -27.88 12.42
CA PHE A 61 -20.80 -28.69 12.96
C PHE A 61 -19.58 -27.85 13.31
N VAL A 62 -19.16 -26.96 12.40
CA VAL A 62 -18.07 -26.01 12.65
C VAL A 62 -18.39 -25.12 13.86
N LYS A 63 -19.63 -24.61 13.95
CA LYS A 63 -20.05 -23.78 15.09
C LYS A 63 -19.98 -24.54 16.41
N LEU A 64 -20.42 -25.80 16.44
CA LEU A 64 -20.33 -26.63 17.63
C LEU A 64 -18.87 -26.82 18.06
N LEU A 65 -17.98 -27.11 17.12
CA LEU A 65 -16.54 -27.21 17.38
C LEU A 65 -15.98 -25.89 17.92
N SER A 66 -16.22 -24.76 17.25
CA SER A 66 -15.74 -23.45 17.69
C SER A 66 -16.22 -23.09 19.10
N VAL A 67 -17.50 -23.34 19.41
CA VAL A 67 -18.04 -23.10 20.75
C VAL A 67 -17.38 -24.01 21.78
N SER A 68 -17.16 -25.28 21.46
CA SER A 68 -16.48 -26.22 22.36
C SER A 68 -15.03 -25.81 22.63
N THR A 69 -14.29 -25.39 21.60
CA THR A 69 -12.93 -24.87 21.71
C THR A 69 -12.89 -23.61 22.55
N GLN A 70 -13.76 -22.63 22.27
CA GLN A 70 -13.81 -21.37 23.00
C GLN A 70 -14.21 -21.60 24.47
N ALA A 71 -15.14 -22.52 24.75
CA ALA A 71 -15.51 -22.89 26.12
C ALA A 71 -14.31 -23.49 26.88
N LEU A 72 -13.56 -24.38 26.24
CA LEU A 72 -12.36 -24.97 26.83
C LEU A 72 -11.26 -23.93 27.06
N LEU A 73 -11.00 -23.06 26.08
CA LEU A 73 -10.01 -21.98 26.20
C LEU A 73 -10.38 -21.00 27.33
N ARG A 74 -11.67 -20.67 27.49
CA ARG A 74 -12.16 -19.86 28.61
C ARG A 74 -11.98 -20.54 29.96
N LEU A 75 -12.25 -21.84 30.05
CA LEU A 75 -12.00 -22.63 31.27
C LEU A 75 -10.51 -22.66 31.65
N LEU A 76 -9.63 -22.67 30.65
CA LEU A 76 -8.18 -22.60 30.83
C LEU A 76 -7.65 -21.17 31.07
N GLY A 77 -8.53 -20.15 31.09
CA GLY A 77 -8.14 -18.76 31.34
C GLY A 77 -7.45 -18.06 30.17
N VAL A 78 -7.49 -18.64 28.96
CA VAL A 78 -6.94 -18.03 27.75
C VAL A 78 -7.92 -16.97 27.24
N LYS A 79 -7.51 -15.69 27.31
CA LYS A 79 -8.28 -14.60 26.70
C LYS A 79 -8.07 -14.65 25.18
N GLU A 80 -9.14 -14.91 24.44
CA GLU A 80 -9.13 -14.71 22.99
C GLU A 80 -8.95 -13.22 22.70
N ASN A 81 -7.84 -12.87 22.05
CA ASN A 81 -7.72 -11.60 21.36
C ASN A 81 -8.54 -11.71 20.07
N THR A 82 -9.86 -11.44 20.15
CA THR A 82 -10.78 -11.42 19.00
C THR A 82 -10.61 -10.20 18.09
N ALA A 83 -9.38 -9.72 17.95
CA ALA A 83 -8.97 -8.92 16.82
C ALA A 83 -7.70 -9.58 16.29
N SER A 84 -7.83 -10.32 15.18
CA SER A 84 -6.75 -10.38 14.20
C SER A 84 -6.55 -8.94 13.72
N ALA A 85 -5.91 -8.12 14.56
CA ALA A 85 -5.42 -6.82 14.16
C ALA A 85 -4.35 -7.15 13.14
N VAL A 86 -4.74 -7.08 11.86
CA VAL A 86 -3.83 -7.36 10.76
C VAL A 86 -2.63 -6.47 10.98
N THR A 87 -1.49 -7.08 11.23
CA THR A 87 -0.27 -6.32 11.54
C THR A 87 0.28 -5.72 10.27
N GLU A 88 1.04 -4.63 10.37
CA GLU A 88 1.72 -4.04 9.22
C GLU A 88 2.59 -5.07 8.48
N ALA A 89 3.22 -5.99 9.22
CA ALA A 89 3.99 -7.10 8.67
C ALA A 89 3.12 -8.07 7.84
N GLU A 90 1.90 -8.35 8.27
CA GLU A 90 0.94 -9.17 7.51
C GLU A 90 0.45 -8.43 6.25
N ILE A 91 0.19 -7.12 6.34
CA ILE A 91 -0.15 -6.29 5.18
C ILE A 91 1.00 -6.32 4.16
N HIS A 92 2.24 -6.16 4.60
CA HIS A 92 3.42 -6.27 3.74
C HIS A 92 3.55 -7.63 3.07
N ALA A 93 3.28 -8.72 3.80
CA ALA A 93 3.32 -10.07 3.23
C ALA A 93 2.27 -10.25 2.12
N VAL A 94 1.04 -9.78 2.37
CA VAL A 94 -0.06 -9.84 1.38
C VAL A 94 0.26 -8.99 0.13
N LEU A 95 0.84 -7.80 0.31
CA LEU A 95 1.24 -6.93 -0.80
C LEU A 95 2.37 -7.54 -1.65
N ALA A 96 3.33 -8.20 -1.02
CA ALA A 96 4.43 -8.90 -1.71
C ALA A 96 3.93 -10.13 -2.49
N GLU A 97 2.96 -10.85 -1.93
CA GLU A 97 2.29 -11.95 -2.62
C GLU A 97 1.49 -11.45 -3.83
N GLY A 98 0.71 -10.37 -3.68
CA GLY A 98 -0.07 -9.76 -4.76
C GLY A 98 0.75 -9.20 -5.92
N THR A 99 1.94 -8.65 -5.64
CA THR A 99 2.91 -8.24 -6.68
C THR A 99 3.51 -9.45 -7.40
N SER A 100 3.88 -10.50 -6.67
CA SER A 100 4.42 -11.74 -7.26
C SER A 100 3.38 -12.47 -8.13
N ALA A 101 2.09 -12.40 -7.75
CA ALA A 101 0.98 -12.92 -8.53
C ALA A 101 0.61 -12.05 -9.75
N GLY A 102 1.26 -10.90 -9.93
CA GLY A 102 0.99 -9.95 -11.02
C GLY A 102 -0.35 -9.22 -10.91
N VAL A 103 -0.99 -9.28 -9.75
CA VAL A 103 -2.29 -8.63 -9.47
C VAL A 103 -2.09 -7.17 -9.07
N ILE A 104 -0.95 -6.86 -8.45
CA ILE A 104 -0.55 -5.51 -8.04
C ILE A 104 0.68 -5.11 -8.85
N GLU A 105 0.64 -3.92 -9.45
CA GLU A 105 1.79 -3.42 -10.19
C GLU A 105 2.89 -2.93 -9.23
N SER A 106 4.16 -3.05 -9.62
CA SER A 106 5.31 -2.66 -8.79
C SER A 106 5.26 -1.19 -8.33
N HIS A 107 4.61 -0.32 -9.12
CA HIS A 107 4.45 1.09 -8.80
C HIS A 107 3.48 1.31 -7.62
N GLU A 108 2.38 0.55 -7.57
CA GLU A 108 1.38 0.60 -6.49
C GLU A 108 1.98 0.10 -5.18
N HIS A 109 2.78 -0.96 -5.23
CA HIS A 109 3.52 -1.47 -4.08
C HIS A 109 4.47 -0.41 -3.49
N GLN A 110 5.19 0.32 -4.35
CA GLN A 110 6.09 1.38 -3.89
C GLN A 110 5.33 2.57 -3.28
N MET A 111 4.16 2.93 -3.83
CA MET A 111 3.32 3.97 -3.25
C MET A 111 2.83 3.60 -1.85
N VAL A 112 2.28 2.39 -1.68
CA VAL A 112 1.77 1.92 -0.38
C VAL A 112 2.89 1.90 0.66
N ARG A 113 4.08 1.41 0.30
CA ARG A 113 5.25 1.45 1.18
C ARG A 113 5.67 2.88 1.56
N ASN A 114 5.59 3.83 0.63
CA ASN A 114 5.91 5.23 0.92
C ASN A 114 4.89 5.87 1.86
N VAL A 115 3.62 5.46 1.81
CA VAL A 115 2.56 5.93 2.73
C VAL A 115 2.83 5.47 4.16
N PHE A 116 3.14 4.18 4.38
CA PHE A 116 3.49 3.70 5.73
C PHE A 116 4.74 4.40 6.28
N ARG A 117 5.76 4.58 5.44
CA ARG A 117 6.97 5.33 5.82
C ARG A 117 6.74 6.82 6.10
N LEU A 118 5.63 7.39 5.65
CA LEU A 118 5.27 8.77 5.94
C LEU A 118 4.69 8.89 7.35
N ASP A 119 3.91 7.91 7.80
CA ASP A 119 3.32 7.86 9.15
C ASP A 119 4.41 7.81 10.23
N ASP A 120 5.49 7.05 9.98
CA ASP A 120 6.63 6.95 10.90
C ASP A 120 7.64 8.10 10.79
N ARG A 121 7.47 9.02 9.83
CA ARG A 121 8.44 10.09 9.59
C ARG A 121 8.09 11.32 10.42
N GLN A 122 8.99 11.68 11.34
CA GLN A 122 8.92 12.96 12.03
C GLN A 122 8.99 14.13 11.05
N ILE A 123 8.18 15.18 11.27
CA ILE A 123 8.17 16.39 10.44
C ILE A 123 9.56 17.00 10.29
N GLY A 124 10.39 16.95 11.34
CA GLY A 124 11.78 17.44 11.27
C GLY A 124 12.62 16.83 10.14
N SER A 125 12.31 15.59 9.72
CA SER A 125 13.00 14.94 8.58
C SER A 125 12.57 15.46 7.20
N LEU A 126 11.50 16.25 7.14
CA LEU A 126 10.94 16.86 5.94
C LEU A 126 11.17 18.38 5.88
N MET A 127 11.58 19.00 6.99
CA MET A 127 11.85 20.43 7.05
C MET A 127 13.17 20.80 6.37
N VAL A 128 13.24 22.00 5.80
CA VAL A 128 14.50 22.61 5.37
C VAL A 128 15.21 23.15 6.62
N PRO A 129 16.50 22.81 6.86
CA PRO A 129 17.25 23.35 7.98
C PRO A 129 17.25 24.88 7.97
N ARG A 130 17.12 25.53 9.13
CA ARG A 130 16.99 27.00 9.24
C ARG A 130 18.09 27.78 8.50
N ALA A 131 19.32 27.25 8.47
CA ALA A 131 20.45 27.86 7.79
C ALA A 131 20.33 27.85 6.26
N ASP A 132 19.54 26.93 5.71
CA ASP A 132 19.35 26.73 4.26
C ASP A 132 18.06 27.39 3.75
N VAL A 133 17.30 28.04 4.64
CA VAL A 133 16.06 28.74 4.25
C VAL A 133 16.40 30.11 3.66
N VAL A 134 16.02 30.31 2.40
CA VAL A 134 16.09 31.63 1.76
C VAL A 134 14.97 32.51 2.31
N VAL A 135 15.35 33.63 2.93
CA VAL A 135 14.43 34.60 3.54
C VAL A 135 14.56 35.96 2.87
N LEU A 136 13.52 36.79 2.99
CA LEU A 136 13.55 38.19 2.58
C LEU A 136 13.56 39.06 3.83
N ASP A 137 14.51 39.98 3.95
CA ASP A 137 14.57 40.90 5.08
C ASP A 137 13.96 42.25 4.71
N VAL A 138 13.12 42.80 5.59
CA VAL A 138 12.56 44.16 5.40
C VAL A 138 13.60 45.26 5.59
N GLU A 139 14.75 44.94 6.18
CA GLU A 139 15.88 45.87 6.34
C GLU A 139 16.77 45.93 5.09
N ASP A 140 16.69 44.90 4.22
CA ASP A 140 17.43 44.84 2.95
C ASP A 140 16.76 45.67 1.85
N SER A 141 17.55 46.11 0.88
CA SER A 141 17.02 46.87 -0.25
C SER A 141 16.09 46.04 -1.14
N PHE A 142 15.26 46.72 -1.93
CA PHE A 142 14.39 46.04 -2.90
C PHE A 142 15.21 45.21 -3.90
N GLU A 143 16.33 45.75 -4.37
CA GLU A 143 17.22 45.11 -5.34
C GLU A 143 17.89 43.85 -4.78
N GLU A 144 18.26 43.84 -3.49
CA GLU A 144 18.84 42.68 -2.81
C GLU A 144 17.82 41.55 -2.66
N ASN A 145 16.63 41.88 -2.15
CA ASN A 145 15.53 40.93 -2.03
C ASN A 145 15.06 40.41 -3.39
N LEU A 146 15.01 41.27 -4.41
CA LEU A 146 14.67 40.87 -5.77
C LEU A 146 15.70 39.89 -6.33
N ARG A 147 17.01 40.12 -6.09
CA ARG A 147 18.07 39.21 -6.51
C ARG A 147 17.91 37.83 -5.85
N LEU A 148 17.53 37.78 -4.57
CA LEU A 148 17.26 36.51 -3.88
C LEU A 148 16.09 35.76 -4.53
N VAL A 149 15.01 36.46 -4.86
CA VAL A 149 13.86 35.89 -5.58
C VAL A 149 14.23 35.42 -6.99
N GLU A 150 15.05 36.16 -7.73
CA GLU A 150 15.51 35.77 -9.07
C GLU A 150 16.48 34.58 -9.06
N SER A 151 17.30 34.47 -8.01
CA SER A 151 18.29 33.40 -7.87
C SER A 151 17.73 32.08 -7.33
N SER A 152 16.46 32.06 -6.90
CA SER A 152 15.83 30.89 -6.26
C SER A 152 14.56 30.45 -6.97
N ASP A 153 14.33 29.14 -7.04
CA ASP A 153 13.15 28.54 -7.68
C ASP A 153 11.92 28.48 -6.74
N HIS A 154 11.94 29.23 -5.64
CA HIS A 154 10.89 29.16 -4.62
C HIS A 154 9.73 30.11 -4.93
N GLY A 155 8.50 29.64 -4.74
CA GLY A 155 7.30 30.47 -4.93
C GLY A 155 6.89 31.27 -3.69
N ARG A 156 7.41 30.91 -2.51
CA ARG A 156 7.06 31.50 -1.21
C ARG A 156 8.32 31.69 -0.38
N PHE A 157 8.41 32.85 0.28
CA PHE A 157 9.55 33.22 1.09
C PHE A 157 9.08 33.71 2.46
N PRO A 158 9.69 33.25 3.56
CA PRO A 158 9.52 33.89 4.85
C PRO A 158 10.07 35.33 4.79
N VAL A 159 9.30 36.27 5.30
CA VAL A 159 9.72 37.67 5.46
C VAL A 159 10.11 37.88 6.92
N VAL A 160 11.31 38.39 7.13
CA VAL A 160 11.92 38.56 8.45
C VAL A 160 12.33 40.01 8.68
N ARG A 161 12.70 40.33 9.93
CA ARG A 161 13.35 41.60 10.27
C ARG A 161 14.58 41.34 11.13
N GLY A 162 15.76 41.60 10.59
CA GLY A 162 17.02 41.35 11.28
C GLY A 162 17.29 39.87 11.52
N GLY A 163 16.73 38.99 10.69
CA GLY A 163 16.92 37.53 10.74
C GLY A 163 15.74 36.68 11.26
N MET A 164 15.97 35.36 11.25
CA MET A 164 14.95 34.31 11.47
C MET A 164 14.31 34.26 12.87
N GLU A 165 14.80 35.04 13.83
CA GLU A 165 14.17 35.18 15.15
C GLU A 165 12.88 35.99 15.08
N ASN A 166 12.74 36.86 14.08
CA ASN A 166 11.60 37.75 13.93
C ASN A 166 10.95 37.57 12.55
N VAL A 167 10.15 36.52 12.41
CA VAL A 167 9.37 36.24 11.19
C VAL A 167 8.08 37.06 11.20
N LEU A 168 7.93 37.95 10.22
CA LEU A 168 6.75 38.79 10.05
C LEU A 168 5.63 38.06 9.31
N GLY A 169 5.97 37.10 8.45
CA GLY A 169 5.02 36.26 7.72
C GLY A 169 5.63 35.60 6.50
N VAL A 170 4.80 35.19 5.55
CA VAL A 170 5.20 34.55 4.29
C VAL A 170 4.68 35.35 3.11
N LEU A 171 5.56 35.64 2.16
CA LEU A 171 5.26 36.37 0.94
C LEU A 171 5.28 35.43 -0.26
N ASN A 172 4.33 35.61 -1.18
CA ASN A 172 4.35 34.94 -2.47
C ASN A 172 5.07 35.82 -3.50
N ALA A 173 6.19 35.34 -4.06
CA ALA A 173 7.00 36.13 -4.98
C ALA A 173 6.21 36.60 -6.23
N ARG A 174 5.34 35.76 -6.78
CA ARG A 174 4.50 36.13 -7.93
C ARG A 174 3.56 37.29 -7.60
N GLN A 175 2.97 37.29 -6.41
CA GLN A 175 2.08 38.37 -5.98
C GLN A 175 2.84 39.67 -5.73
N TRP A 176 4.02 39.56 -5.10
CA TRP A 176 4.90 40.70 -4.85
C TRP A 176 5.34 41.36 -6.16
N LEU A 177 5.94 40.59 -7.07
CA LEU A 177 6.39 41.09 -8.39
C LEU A 177 5.24 41.73 -9.18
N SER A 178 4.05 41.11 -9.16
CA SER A 178 2.87 41.68 -9.85
C SER A 178 2.43 43.02 -9.28
N ARG A 179 2.62 43.28 -7.98
CA ARG A 179 2.25 44.55 -7.34
C ARG A 179 3.33 45.60 -7.54
N SER A 180 4.60 45.22 -7.41
CA SER A 180 5.74 46.10 -7.68
C SER A 180 5.68 46.66 -9.10
N LEU A 181 5.23 45.88 -10.08
CA LEU A 181 5.09 46.34 -11.48
C LEU A 181 3.84 47.21 -11.74
N ARG A 182 2.75 47.05 -10.98
CA ARG A 182 1.48 47.73 -11.23
C ARG A 182 1.30 49.00 -10.41
N GLU A 183 1.77 48.97 -9.17
CA GLU A 183 1.47 49.98 -8.15
C GLU A 183 2.75 50.71 -7.69
N ASP A 184 3.93 50.34 -8.22
CA ASP A 184 5.28 50.79 -7.82
C ASP A 184 5.55 50.67 -6.30
N VAL A 185 4.77 49.82 -5.62
CA VAL A 185 4.94 49.51 -4.19
C VAL A 185 6.03 48.45 -4.06
N ARG A 186 7.26 48.91 -3.81
CA ARG A 186 8.46 48.07 -3.67
C ARG A 186 8.78 47.67 -2.24
N ASP A 187 8.23 48.40 -1.27
CA ASP A 187 8.45 48.15 0.15
C ASP A 187 7.81 46.82 0.57
N LEU A 188 8.62 45.92 1.15
CA LEU A 188 8.21 44.62 1.66
C LEU A 188 7.30 44.74 2.89
N SER A 189 7.50 45.76 3.72
CA SER A 189 6.73 45.96 4.95
C SER A 189 5.27 46.37 4.69
N ALA A 190 5.03 46.99 3.53
CA ALA A 190 3.70 47.39 3.07
C ALA A 190 2.95 46.26 2.34
N GLN A 191 3.58 45.10 2.12
CA GLN A 191 2.95 43.98 1.43
C GLN A 191 2.06 43.18 2.38
N PRO A 192 0.94 42.61 1.88
CA PRO A 192 0.13 41.70 2.68
C PRO A 192 0.86 40.38 2.86
N LEU A 193 1.43 40.20 4.05
CA LEU A 193 2.07 38.95 4.45
C LEU A 193 1.02 37.93 4.88
N GLN A 194 1.19 36.68 4.45
CA GLN A 194 0.42 35.57 5.00
C GLN A 194 0.98 35.21 6.37
N SER A 195 0.09 34.94 7.35
CA SER A 195 0.52 34.54 8.69
C SER A 195 1.30 33.22 8.64
N ALA A 196 2.48 33.20 9.28
CA ALA A 196 3.29 31.99 9.41
C ALA A 196 2.64 31.04 10.42
N LEU A 197 2.40 29.78 9.99
CA LEU A 197 1.92 28.72 10.87
C LEU A 197 3.10 28.01 11.51
N TYR A 198 3.06 27.87 12.84
CA TYR A 198 4.08 27.18 13.61
C TYR A 198 3.58 25.79 14.01
N VAL A 199 4.41 24.78 13.78
CA VAL A 199 4.12 23.38 14.10
C VAL A 199 5.28 22.84 14.94
N PRO A 200 5.03 22.12 16.04
CA PRO A 200 6.07 21.44 16.80
C PRO A 200 6.82 20.42 15.95
N GLU A 201 8.13 20.27 16.20
CA GLU A 201 8.98 19.29 15.49
C GLU A 201 8.59 17.83 15.75
N THR A 202 7.81 17.57 16.80
CA THR A 202 7.43 16.23 17.27
C THR A 202 6.11 15.70 16.70
N ILE A 203 5.45 16.46 15.82
CA ILE A 203 4.30 15.98 15.04
C ILE A 203 4.82 15.18 13.85
#